data_AF-A0A6V7L5B2-F1
#
_entry.id   AF-A0A6V7L5B2-F1
#
_cell.length_a   1.000
_cell.length_b   1.000
_cell.length_c   1.000
_cell.angle_alpha   90.00
_cell.angle_beta   90.00
_cell.angle_gamma   90.00
#
_symmetry.space_group_name_H-M   'P 1'
#
loop_
_entity.id
_entity.type
_entity.pdbx_description
1 polymer ?
#
loop_
_entity_poly.entity_id
_entity_poly.type
_entity_poly.pdbx_seq_one_letter_code
_entity_poly.pdbx_strand_id
1 'polypeptide(L)'
;LIGKWPNTYAFTKTVAEDAVRKYGRDLPLCIVRPSIMIATAHEPFPGWINNLYGPTGVVLGAGIGLLRTLHCESTFVADIIPADYVINNILAAAWDVSVQ
;
A
#
# COMPACT_ATOMS: atom_id res chain seq x y z
N LEU A 1 16.93 -15.45 -7.06
CA LEU A 1 15.55 -15.91 -6.78
C LEU A 1 14.50 -14.88 -7.24
N ILE A 2 14.60 -13.60 -6.87
CA ILE A 2 13.57 -12.58 -7.19
C ILE A 2 13.83 -11.72 -8.45
N GLY A 3 14.85 -12.03 -9.27
CA GLY A 3 15.07 -11.38 -10.57
C GLY A 3 15.19 -9.85 -10.49
N LYS A 4 14.42 -9.13 -11.33
CA LYS A 4 14.37 -7.66 -11.40
C LYS A 4 13.42 -7.01 -10.38
N TRP A 5 12.78 -7.79 -9.52
CA TRP A 5 11.82 -7.26 -8.56
C TRP A 5 12.52 -6.51 -7.42
N PRO A 6 11.96 -5.39 -6.94
CA PRO A 6 12.63 -4.53 -5.97
C PRO A 6 12.76 -5.17 -4.58
N ASN A 7 11.88 -6.12 -4.25
CA ASN A 7 11.95 -6.90 -3.02
C ASN A 7 11.09 -8.17 -3.15
N THR A 8 11.19 -9.06 -2.15
CA THR A 8 10.41 -10.29 -2.06
C THR A 8 8.91 -10.02 -1.94
N TYR A 9 8.51 -8.94 -1.26
CA TYR A 9 7.09 -8.57 -1.11
C TYR A 9 6.43 -8.30 -2.46
N ALA A 10 7.00 -7.39 -3.27
CA ALA A 10 6.51 -7.05 -4.60
C ALA A 10 6.45 -8.29 -5.50
N PHE A 11 7.48 -9.13 -5.47
CA PHE A 11 7.49 -10.40 -6.20
C PHE A 11 6.32 -11.30 -5.79
N THR A 12 6.11 -11.53 -4.49
CA THR A 12 5.02 -12.40 -4.01
C THR A 12 3.64 -11.84 -4.32
N LYS A 13 3.45 -10.51 -4.29
CA LYS A 13 2.19 -9.86 -4.67
C LYS A 13 1.90 -10.03 -6.16
N THR A 14 2.89 -9.90 -7.04
CA THR A 14 2.71 -10.18 -8.47
C THR A 14 2.35 -11.65 -8.73
N VAL A 15 2.99 -12.59 -8.03
CA VAL A 15 2.62 -14.01 -8.12
C VAL A 15 1.18 -14.24 -7.66
N ALA A 16 0.74 -13.58 -6.58
CA ALA A 16 -0.63 -13.65 -6.09
C ALA A 16 -1.64 -13.09 -7.11
N GLU A 17 -1.35 -11.95 -7.75
CA GLU A 17 -2.21 -11.39 -8.80
C GLU A 17 -2.33 -12.34 -10.01
N ASP A 18 -1.24 -12.98 -10.43
CA ASP A 18 -1.28 -13.97 -11.51
C ASP A 18 -2.07 -15.23 -11.11
N ALA A 19 -2.00 -15.65 -9.84
CA ALA A 19 -2.82 -16.73 -9.31
C ALA A 19 -4.32 -16.36 -9.35
N VAL A 20 -4.69 -15.16 -8.89
CA VAL A 20 -6.07 -14.65 -8.98
C VAL A 20 -6.55 -14.64 -10.43
N ARG A 21 -5.73 -14.15 -11.37
CA ARG A 21 -6.03 -14.14 -12.80
C ARG A 21 -6.26 -15.53 -13.39
N LYS A 22 -5.50 -16.53 -12.92
CA LYS A 22 -5.59 -17.92 -13.43
C LYS A 22 -6.78 -18.69 -12.86
N TYR A 23 -7.03 -18.55 -11.57
CA TYR A 23 -7.96 -19.41 -10.83
C TYR A 23 -9.27 -18.73 -10.42
N GLY A 24 -9.40 -17.41 -10.59
CA GLY A 24 -10.54 -16.64 -10.11
C GLY A 24 -11.69 -16.43 -11.09
N ARG A 25 -11.69 -17.06 -12.27
CA ARG A 25 -12.57 -16.67 -13.39
C ARG A 25 -14.08 -16.70 -13.10
N ASP A 26 -14.52 -17.51 -12.17
CA ASP A 26 -15.95 -17.69 -11.85
C ASP A 26 -16.38 -16.93 -10.58
N LEU A 27 -15.54 -16.00 -10.10
CA LEU A 27 -15.81 -15.19 -8.91
C LEU A 27 -15.90 -13.70 -9.29
N PRO A 28 -16.78 -12.93 -8.62
CA PRO A 28 -16.77 -11.47 -8.72
C PRO A 28 -15.49 -10.94 -8.05
N LEU A 29 -14.47 -10.58 -8.84
CA LEU A 29 -13.15 -10.16 -8.36
C LEU A 29 -12.65 -8.85 -8.98
N CYS A 30 -11.98 -8.03 -8.16
CA CYS A 30 -11.07 -6.97 -8.61
C CYS A 30 -9.71 -7.08 -7.93
N ILE A 31 -8.72 -6.40 -8.51
CA ILE A 31 -7.38 -6.23 -7.91
C ILE A 31 -7.17 -4.72 -7.70
N VAL A 32 -7.04 -4.32 -6.43
CA VAL A 32 -6.69 -2.95 -6.05
C VAL A 32 -5.18 -2.89 -5.77
N ARG A 33 -4.48 -1.94 -6.40
CA ARG A 33 -3.03 -1.73 -6.27
C ARG A 33 -2.73 -0.38 -5.61
N PRO A 34 -2.78 -0.29 -4.28
CA PRO A 34 -2.49 0.96 -3.59
C PRO A 34 -0.99 1.29 -3.63
N SER A 35 -0.67 2.59 -3.52
CA SER A 35 0.69 3.08 -3.26
C SER A 35 1.03 2.97 -1.77
N ILE A 36 2.10 3.64 -1.32
CA ILE A 36 2.56 3.50 0.07
C ILE A 36 1.57 4.20 1.00
N MET A 37 0.88 3.42 1.83
CA MET A 37 -0.14 3.96 2.73
C MET A 37 0.48 4.68 3.93
N ILE A 38 -0.11 5.82 4.29
CA ILE A 38 0.19 6.57 5.53
C ILE A 38 -1.08 6.76 6.37
N ALA A 39 -0.97 7.53 7.44
CA ALA A 39 -2.08 7.89 8.30
C ALA A 39 -3.28 8.46 7.52
N THR A 40 -4.46 8.32 8.10
CA THR A 40 -5.72 8.75 7.50
C THR A 40 -5.77 10.27 7.34
N ALA A 41 -6.40 10.72 6.25
CA ALA A 41 -6.63 12.14 6.01
C ALA A 41 -7.84 12.66 6.80
N HIS A 42 -8.94 11.89 6.82
CA HIS A 42 -10.22 12.34 7.39
C HIS A 42 -10.85 11.31 8.32
N GLU A 43 -10.97 10.04 7.92
CA GLU A 43 -11.75 9.03 8.66
C GLU A 43 -10.84 7.92 9.22
N PRO A 44 -11.04 7.42 10.46
CA PRO A 44 -12.07 7.81 11.43
C PRO A 44 -11.81 9.17 12.10
N PHE A 45 -10.57 9.65 12.07
CA PHE A 45 -10.17 11.02 12.36
C PHE A 45 -8.81 11.28 11.69
N PRO A 46 -8.43 12.56 11.43
CA PRO A 46 -7.16 12.88 10.80
C PRO A 46 -5.95 12.39 11.59
N GLY A 47 -4.98 11.77 10.91
CA GLY A 47 -3.74 11.30 11.51
C GLY A 47 -3.85 9.95 12.23
N TRP A 48 -4.99 9.26 12.14
CA TRP A 48 -5.11 7.91 12.71
C TRP A 48 -4.22 6.93 11.95
N ILE A 49 -3.49 6.10 12.71
CA ILE A 49 -2.68 5.01 12.17
C ILE A 49 -2.58 3.89 13.21
N ASN A 50 -2.53 2.64 12.75
CA ASN A 50 -2.43 1.48 13.64
C ASN A 50 -0.99 1.04 13.92
N ASN A 51 -0.02 1.53 13.14
CA ASN A 51 1.38 1.14 13.23
C ASN A 51 2.30 2.29 12.80
N LEU A 52 3.60 2.16 13.09
CA LEU A 52 4.62 3.12 12.71
C LEU A 52 5.55 2.56 11.64
N TYR A 53 5.02 1.71 10.74
CA TYR A 53 5.83 1.12 9.68
C TYR A 53 5.99 2.07 8.49
N GLY A 54 7.05 1.84 7.71
CA GLY A 54 7.29 2.58 6.47
C GLY A 54 7.53 4.09 6.70
N PRO A 55 6.95 4.98 5.89
CA PRO A 55 7.22 6.43 5.95
C PRO A 55 6.89 7.06 7.31
N THR A 56 5.82 6.61 7.98
CA THR A 56 5.42 7.17 9.28
C THR A 56 6.51 6.96 10.34
N GLY A 57 7.12 5.77 10.36
CA GLY A 57 8.24 5.46 11.26
C GLY A 57 9.49 6.27 10.95
N VAL A 58 9.77 6.49 9.67
CA VAL A 58 10.89 7.34 9.23
C VAL A 58 10.70 8.78 9.72
N VAL A 59 9.51 9.35 9.51
CA VAL A 59 9.18 10.72 9.94
C VAL A 59 9.25 10.85 11.46
N LEU A 60 8.66 9.91 12.20
CA LEU A 60 8.73 9.92 13.66
C LEU A 60 10.17 9.79 14.17
N GLY A 61 10.92 8.81 13.65
CA GLY A 61 12.31 8.56 14.03
C GLY A 61 13.18 9.79 13.80
N ALA A 62 12.98 10.49 12.68
CA ALA A 62 13.67 11.74 12.39
C ALA A 62 13.23 12.86 13.34
N GLY A 63 11.92 13.00 13.58
CA GLY A 63 11.34 14.04 14.44
C GLY A 63 11.81 13.95 15.89
N ILE A 64 12.02 12.75 16.43
CA ILE A 64 12.56 12.53 17.79
C ILE A 64 14.09 12.50 17.84
N GLY A 65 14.77 12.61 16.69
CA GLY A 65 16.23 12.58 16.59
C GLY A 65 16.88 11.19 16.67
N LEU A 66 16.09 10.11 16.70
CA LEU A 66 16.59 8.73 16.71
C LEU A 66 17.16 8.33 15.35
N LEU A 67 16.44 8.67 14.27
CA LEU A 67 16.89 8.44 12.89
C LEU A 67 17.65 9.67 12.41
N ARG A 68 18.96 9.53 12.23
CA ARG A 68 19.86 10.63 11.84
C ARG A 68 20.17 10.62 10.35
N THR A 69 20.08 9.47 9.70
CA THR A 69 20.34 9.28 8.27
C THR A 69 19.38 8.27 7.68
N LEU A 70 19.00 8.47 6.42
CA LEU A 70 18.19 7.54 5.64
C LEU A 70 18.89 7.33 4.29
N HIS A 71 19.08 6.07 3.89
CA HIS A 71 19.59 5.77 2.55
C HIS A 71 18.43 5.82 1.56
N CYS A 72 18.43 6.84 0.70
CA CYS A 72 17.44 7.01 -0.36
C CYS A 72 18.08 7.61 -1.61
N GLU A 73 17.55 7.22 -2.77
CA GLU A 73 17.91 7.81 -4.05
C GLU A 73 17.00 9.02 -4.32
N SER A 74 17.57 10.20 -4.53
CA SER A 74 16.79 11.45 -4.66
C SER A 74 15.98 11.53 -5.96
N THR A 75 16.28 10.67 -6.93
CA THR A 75 15.56 10.59 -8.21
C THR A 75 14.31 9.72 -8.14
N PHE A 76 14.13 8.93 -7.07
CA PHE A 76 12.96 8.07 -6.92
C PHE A 76 11.78 8.82 -6.30
N VAL A 77 10.59 8.62 -6.90
CA VAL A 77 9.33 9.16 -6.39
C VAL A 77 8.74 8.18 -5.38
N ALA A 78 8.54 8.65 -4.15
CA ALA A 78 7.77 7.93 -3.14
C ALA A 78 6.28 8.30 -3.29
N ASP A 79 5.53 7.47 -4.01
CA ASP A 79 4.07 7.61 -4.12
C ASP A 79 3.40 7.19 -2.81
N ILE A 80 2.71 8.15 -2.18
CA ILE A 80 2.11 8.02 -0.86
C ILE A 80 0.63 8.36 -0.95
N ILE A 81 -0.20 7.55 -0.28
CA ILE A 81 -1.65 7.72 -0.25
C ILE A 81 -2.20 7.59 1.19
N PRO A 82 -3.18 8.41 1.61
CA PRO A 82 -3.85 8.22 2.88
C PRO A 82 -4.59 6.87 2.97
N ALA A 83 -4.56 6.22 4.14
CA ALA A 83 -5.18 4.92 4.33
C ALA A 83 -6.70 4.92 4.09
N ASP A 84 -7.39 5.97 4.51
CA ASP A 84 -8.85 6.14 4.33
C ASP A 84 -9.25 6.21 2.86
N TYR A 85 -8.43 6.80 2.00
CA TYR A 85 -8.69 6.84 0.57
C TYR A 85 -8.59 5.45 -0.07
N VAL A 86 -7.61 4.67 0.36
CA VAL A 86 -7.47 3.27 -0.10
C VAL A 86 -8.63 2.41 0.40
N ILE A 87 -9.04 2.58 1.65
CA ILE A 87 -10.19 1.87 2.22
C ILE A 87 -11.46 2.19 1.41
N ASN A 88 -11.73 3.47 1.16
CA ASN A 88 -12.89 3.90 0.38
C ASN A 88 -12.85 3.35 -1.05
N ASN A 89 -11.67 3.31 -1.68
CA ASN A 89 -11.50 2.70 -3.00
C ASN A 89 -11.76 1.19 -2.97
N ILE A 90 -11.29 0.46 -1.95
CA ILE A 90 -11.56 -0.98 -1.81
C ILE A 90 -13.06 -1.24 -1.64
N LEU A 91 -13.75 -0.43 -0.83
CA LEU A 91 -15.20 -0.55 -0.64
C LEU A 91 -15.96 -0.28 -1.95
N ALA A 92 -15.59 0.78 -2.66
CA ALA A 92 -16.19 1.11 -3.95
C ALA A 92 -15.95 0.01 -5.00
N ALA A 93 -14.72 -0.51 -5.08
CA ALA A 93 -14.36 -1.58 -6.02
C ALA A 93 -15.06 -2.91 -5.69
N ALA A 94 -15.22 -3.23 -4.40
CA ALA A 94 -15.97 -4.41 -3.98
C ALA A 94 -17.46 -4.30 -4.36
N TRP A 95 -18.06 -3.12 -4.16
CA TRP A 95 -19.43 -2.86 -4.58
C TRP A 95 -19.58 -3.00 -6.10
N ASP A 96 -18.74 -2.32 -6.88
CA ASP A 96 -18.78 -2.31 -8.35
C ASP A 96 -18.73 -3.73 -8.95
N VAL A 97 -17.83 -4.56 -8.43
CA VAL A 97 -17.67 -5.94 -8.88
C VAL A 97 -18.82 -6.85 -8.43
N SER A 98 -19.49 -6.53 -7.32
CA SER A 98 -20.62 -7.33 -6.83
C SER A 98 -21.91 -7.13 -7.62
N VAL A 99 -22.04 -5.97 -8.29
CA VAL A 99 -23.23 -5.61 -9.09
C VAL A 99 -23.06 -5.91 -10.58
N GLN A 100 -21.87 -6.34 -11.00
CA GLN A 100 -21.49 -6.68 -12.37
C GLN A 100 -21.76 -8.16 -12.67
#